data_AF-A0A2W6S681-F1
#
_entry.id   AF-A0A2W6S681-F1
#
_cell.length_a   1.000
_cell.length_b   1.000
_cell.length_c   1.000
_cell.angle_alpha   90.00
_cell.angle_beta   90.00
_cell.angle_gamma   90.00
#
_symmetry.space_group_name_H-M   'P 1'
#
loop_
_entity.id
_entity.type
_entity.pdbx_description
1 polymer ?
#
loop_
_entity_poly.entity_id
_entity_poly.type
_entity_poly.pdbx_seq_one_letter_code
_entity_poly.pdbx_strand_id
1 'polypeptide(L)'
;MIQRIAMWQQRRKEARLRDAFPEIEDQKMRRMHRAVASLPALHHEVFRLARFEDLTTDEIAVRLGLSKRQARRHFVYALVMLVQSMDRQEREGW
;
A
#
# COMPACT_ATOMS: atom_id res chain seq x y z
N MET A 1 11.07 -10.07 10.59
CA MET A 1 11.80 -10.33 9.33
C MET A 1 10.95 -10.08 8.07
N ILE A 2 9.68 -10.54 8.01
CA ILE A 2 8.76 -10.36 6.86
C ILE A 2 8.60 -8.90 6.36
N GLN A 3 8.55 -7.92 7.27
CA GLN A 3 8.30 -6.51 6.92
C GLN A 3 9.44 -5.85 6.12
N ARG A 4 10.70 -6.23 6.34
CA ARG A 4 11.83 -5.68 5.56
C ARG A 4 11.76 -6.12 4.09
N ILE A 5 11.31 -7.35 3.85
CA ILE A 5 11.11 -7.89 2.50
C ILE A 5 9.94 -7.16 1.81
N ALA A 6 8.82 -6.99 2.50
CA ALA A 6 7.66 -6.25 1.97
C ALA A 6 8.03 -4.80 1.58
N MET A 7 8.80 -4.11 2.43
CA MET A 7 9.33 -2.77 2.13
C MET A 7 10.22 -2.74 0.90
N TRP A 8 11.10 -3.73 0.74
CA TRP A 8 11.96 -3.82 -0.44
C TRP A 8 11.16 -4.14 -1.72
N GLN A 9 10.15 -5.01 -1.63
CA GLN A 9 9.23 -5.30 -2.73
C GLN A 9 8.49 -4.04 -3.18
N GLN A 10 7.99 -3.23 -2.24
CA GLN A 10 7.34 -1.96 -2.55
C GLN A 10 8.28 -1.02 -3.29
N ARG A 11 9.49 -0.78 -2.76
CA ARG A 11 10.48 0.10 -3.41
C ARG A 11 10.83 -0.33 -4.83
N ARG A 12 10.95 -1.64 -5.08
CA ARG A 12 11.15 -2.16 -6.44
C ARG A 12 9.98 -1.87 -7.37
N LYS A 13 8.74 -1.95 -6.87
CA LYS A 13 7.55 -1.59 -7.66
C LYS A 13 7.48 -0.08 -7.89
N GLU A 14 7.79 0.74 -6.89
CA GLU A 14 7.83 2.21 -6.99
C GLU A 14 8.72 2.67 -8.14
N ALA A 15 9.94 2.11 -8.26
CA ALA A 15 10.86 2.45 -9.35
C ALA A 15 10.27 2.20 -10.76
N ARG A 16 9.40 1.20 -10.90
CA ARG A 16 8.71 0.90 -12.18
C ARG A 16 7.51 1.80 -12.43
N LEU A 17 7.00 2.44 -11.38
CA LEU A 17 5.81 3.26 -11.43
C LEU A 17 6.15 4.75 -11.55
N ARG A 18 7.43 5.15 -11.64
CA ARG A 18 7.87 6.55 -11.62
C ARG A 18 7.06 7.45 -12.57
N ASP A 19 6.87 6.97 -13.79
CA ASP A 19 6.18 7.68 -14.86
C ASP A 19 4.74 7.16 -15.09
N ALA A 20 4.23 6.36 -14.15
CA ALA A 20 2.87 5.83 -14.23
C ALA A 20 1.81 6.89 -13.88
N PHE A 21 0.61 6.67 -14.40
CA PHE A 21 -0.58 7.52 -14.27
C PHE A 21 -0.38 8.96 -14.80
N PRO A 22 0.15 9.14 -16.03
CA PRO A 22 0.33 10.48 -16.61
C PRO A 22 -0.99 11.24 -16.80
N GLU A 23 -2.11 10.53 -16.90
CA GLU A 23 -3.46 11.09 -17.03
C GLU A 23 -3.97 11.80 -15.78
N ILE A 24 -3.40 11.53 -14.59
CA ILE A 24 -3.79 12.19 -13.35
C ILE A 24 -2.97 13.47 -13.22
N GLU A 25 -3.55 14.64 -13.43
CA GLU A 25 -2.82 15.93 -13.39
C GLU A 25 -2.35 16.31 -11.97
N ASP A 26 -3.21 16.13 -10.97
CA ASP A 26 -2.88 16.45 -9.57
C ASP A 26 -1.72 15.58 -9.08
N GLN A 27 -0.61 16.24 -8.74
CA GLN A 27 0.62 15.55 -8.35
C GLN A 27 0.45 14.73 -7.07
N LYS A 28 -0.32 15.21 -6.10
CA LYS A 28 -0.55 14.50 -4.84
C LYS A 28 -1.40 13.25 -5.07
N MET A 29 -2.43 13.34 -5.90
CA MET A 29 -3.25 12.20 -6.31
C MET A 29 -2.44 11.20 -7.12
N ARG A 30 -1.63 11.65 -8.07
CA ARG A 30 -0.74 10.79 -8.85
C ARG A 30 0.24 10.04 -7.94
N ARG A 31 0.83 10.72 -6.93
CA ARG A 31 1.65 10.07 -5.91
C ARG A 31 0.88 9.01 -5.12
N MET A 32 -0.35 9.30 -4.72
CA MET A 32 -1.21 8.36 -3.98
C MET A 32 -1.52 7.12 -4.81
N HIS A 33 -1.86 7.28 -6.09
CA HIS A 33 -2.11 6.17 -6.99
C HIS A 33 -0.88 5.25 -7.13
N ARG A 34 0.30 5.82 -7.29
CA ARG A 34 1.56 5.05 -7.31
C ARG A 34 1.85 4.38 -5.98
N ALA A 35 1.60 5.07 -4.85
CA ALA A 35 1.80 4.50 -3.52
C ALA A 35 0.93 3.25 -3.33
N VAL A 36 -0.37 3.32 -3.66
CA VAL A 36 -1.29 2.18 -3.59
C VAL A 36 -0.87 1.07 -4.56
N ALA A 37 -0.60 1.39 -5.82
CA ALA A 37 -0.20 0.40 -6.83
C ALA A 37 1.13 -0.31 -6.49
N SER A 38 2.01 0.35 -5.73
CA SER A 38 3.28 -0.23 -5.29
C SER A 38 3.16 -1.17 -4.09
N LEU A 39 2.01 -1.21 -3.39
CA LEU A 39 1.86 -2.05 -2.20
C LEU A 39 2.11 -3.55 -2.54
N PRO A 40 2.73 -4.31 -1.63
CA PRO A 40 2.80 -5.77 -1.76
C PRO A 40 1.41 -6.39 -1.66
N ALA A 41 1.19 -7.52 -2.35
CA ALA A 41 -0.13 -8.07 -2.62
C ALA A 41 -1.05 -8.19 -1.39
N LEU A 42 -0.56 -8.78 -0.29
CA LEU A 42 -1.39 -8.94 0.91
C LEU A 42 -1.70 -7.61 1.61
N HIS A 43 -0.77 -6.66 1.60
CA HIS A 43 -1.01 -5.33 2.17
C HIS A 43 -1.97 -4.51 1.30
N HIS A 44 -1.84 -4.63 -0.02
CA HIS A 44 -2.77 -4.04 -0.98
C HIS A 44 -4.18 -4.59 -0.77
N GLU A 45 -4.33 -5.92 -0.68
CA GLU A 45 -5.64 -6.55 -0.56
C GLU A 45 -6.33 -6.18 0.76
N VAL A 46 -5.61 -6.22 1.87
CA VAL A 46 -6.15 -5.79 3.18
C VAL A 46 -6.57 -4.31 3.15
N PHE A 47 -5.75 -3.43 2.57
CA PHE A 47 -6.10 -2.02 2.43
C PHE A 47 -7.32 -1.81 1.52
N ARG A 48 -7.37 -2.53 0.39
CA ARG A 48 -8.45 -2.44 -0.60
C ARG A 48 -9.79 -2.84 0.01
N LEU A 49 -9.83 -3.99 0.70
CA LEU A 49 -11.03 -4.48 1.40
C LEU A 49 -11.50 -3.49 2.47
N ALA A 50 -10.58 -2.96 3.26
CA ALA A 50 -10.93 -2.00 4.31
C ALA A 50 -11.42 -0.66 3.76
N ARG A 51 -10.85 -0.17 2.65
CA ARG A 51 -11.10 1.19 2.16
C ARG A 51 -12.20 1.31 1.11
N PHE A 52 -12.39 0.26 0.30
CA PHE A 52 -13.35 0.27 -0.82
C PHE A 52 -14.54 -0.67 -0.61
N GLU A 53 -14.44 -1.62 0.33
CA GLU A 53 -15.54 -2.52 0.70
C GLU A 53 -16.00 -2.32 2.16
N ASP A 54 -15.44 -1.33 2.87
CA ASP A 54 -15.75 -0.97 4.27
C ASP A 54 -15.68 -2.15 5.27
N LEU A 55 -14.91 -3.19 4.95
CA LEU A 55 -14.76 -4.34 5.84
C LEU A 55 -13.88 -4.01 7.04
N THR A 56 -14.30 -4.49 8.21
CA THR A 56 -13.48 -4.46 9.42
C THR A 56 -12.29 -5.42 9.32
N THR A 57 -11.25 -5.21 10.12
CA THR A 57 -10.10 -6.14 10.16
C THR A 57 -10.49 -7.56 10.57
N ASP A 58 -11.60 -7.73 11.28
CA ASP A 58 -12.11 -9.04 11.70
C ASP A 58 -12.80 -9.76 10.53
N GLU A 59 -13.61 -9.06 9.73
CA GLU A 59 -14.20 -9.60 8.50
C GLU A 59 -13.14 -9.92 7.46
N ILE A 60 -12.13 -9.06 7.32
CA ILE A 60 -10.97 -9.31 6.45
C ILE A 60 -10.19 -10.54 6.92
N ALA A 61 -10.05 -10.75 8.23
CA ALA A 61 -9.38 -11.92 8.77
C ALA A 61 -10.10 -13.21 8.34
N VAL A 62 -11.43 -13.26 8.48
CA VAL A 62 -12.25 -14.38 8.01
C VAL A 62 -12.10 -14.57 6.50
N ARG A 63 -12.25 -13.48 5.72
CA ARG A 63 -12.22 -13.52 4.25
C ARG A 63 -10.89 -14.01 3.68
N LEU A 64 -9.77 -13.67 4.32
CA LEU A 64 -8.42 -14.00 3.85
C LEU A 64 -7.78 -15.21 4.56
N GLY A 65 -8.51 -15.89 5.46
CA GLY A 65 -7.96 -17.00 6.24
C GLY A 65 -6.81 -16.58 7.17
N LEU A 66 -6.87 -15.37 7.72
CA LEU A 66 -5.88 -14.82 8.63
C LEU A 66 -6.40 -14.84 10.07
N SER A 67 -5.50 -14.79 11.06
CA SER A 67 -5.90 -14.38 12.41
C SER A 67 -6.26 -12.89 12.45
N LYS A 68 -7.16 -12.49 13.36
CA LYS A 68 -7.49 -11.06 13.63
C LYS A 68 -6.23 -10.21 13.83
N ARG A 69 -5.24 -10.75 14.56
CA ARG A 69 -3.94 -10.08 14.78
C ARG A 69 -3.16 -9.88 13.49
N GLN A 70 -3.15 -10.86 12.58
CA GLN A 70 -2.49 -10.74 11.28
C GLN A 70 -3.19 -9.71 10.41
N ALA A 71 -4.52 -9.75 10.28
CA ALA A 71 -5.27 -8.80 9.45
C ALA A 71 -5.06 -7.36 9.92
N ARG A 72 -5.22 -7.09 11.23
CA ARG A 72 -4.92 -5.76 11.82
C ARG A 72 -3.48 -5.34 11.56
N ARG A 73 -2.51 -6.25 11.74
CA ARG A 73 -1.09 -5.96 11.50
C ARG A 73 -0.83 -5.62 10.03
N HIS A 74 -1.38 -6.37 9.08
CA HIS A 74 -1.23 -6.08 7.65
C HIS A 74 -1.85 -4.74 7.26
N PHE A 75 -3.01 -4.41 7.84
CA PHE A 75 -3.68 -3.13 7.61
C PHE A 75 -2.84 -1.95 8.10
N VAL A 76 -2.37 -2.00 9.35
CA VAL A 76 -1.50 -0.95 9.92
C VAL A 76 -0.23 -0.78 9.08
N TYR A 77 0.39 -1.88 8.66
CA TYR A 77 1.59 -1.78 7.81
C TYR A 77 1.27 -1.24 6.42
N ALA A 78 0.12 -1.54 5.82
CA ALA A 78 -0.28 -0.94 4.56
C ALA A 78 -0.36 0.59 4.69
N LEU A 79 -0.97 1.11 5.77
CA LEU A 79 -1.03 2.55 6.03
C LEU A 79 0.36 3.17 6.19
N VAL A 80 1.25 2.55 6.98
CA VAL A 80 2.64 3.02 7.15
C VAL A 80 3.38 3.04 5.81
N MET A 81 3.22 2.00 4.99
CA MET A 81 3.86 1.88 3.68
C MET A 81 3.35 2.92 2.69
N LEU A 82 2.06 3.27 2.75
CA LEU A 82 1.48 4.35 1.95
C LEU A 82 2.07 5.71 2.33
N VAL A 83 2.07 6.05 3.61
CA VAL A 83 2.65 7.32 4.10
C VAL A 83 4.11 7.43 3.70
N GLN A 84 4.91 6.40 3.99
CA GLN A 84 6.34 6.43 3.64
C GLN A 84 6.60 6.46 2.13
N SER A 85 5.70 5.90 1.32
CA SER A 85 5.79 5.99 -0.13
C SER A 85 5.50 7.40 -0.61
N MET A 86 4.43 8.02 -0.10
CA MET A 86 4.07 9.41 -0.38
C MET A 86 5.23 10.37 -0.04
N ASP A 87 5.81 10.23 1.16
CA ASP A 87 6.94 11.05 1.61
C ASP A 87 8.20 10.84 0.75
N ARG A 88 8.42 9.62 0.24
CA ARG A 88 9.54 9.36 -0.69
C ARG A 88 9.30 10.03 -2.03
N GLN A 89 8.08 9.92 -2.55
CA GLN A 89 7.66 10.44 -3.85
C GLN A 89 7.64 11.96 -3.93
N GLU A 90 7.55 12.64 -2.80
CA GLU A 90 7.57 14.10 -2.71
C GLU A 90 8.98 14.68 -2.76
N ARG A 91 10.02 13.89 -2.46
CA ARG A 91 11.40 14.35 -2.43
C ARG A 91 11.91 14.65 -3.84
N GLU A 92 12.77 15.65 -3.93
CA GLU A 92 13.51 15.94 -5.15
C GLU A 92 14.30 14.70 -5.63
N GLY A 93 14.23 14.45 -6.93
CA GLY A 93 14.95 13.33 -7.55
C GLY A 93 14.28 11.96 -7.43
N TRP A 94 13.08 11.86 -6.82
CA TRP A 94 12.29 10.63 -6.84
C TRP A 94 11.94 10.19 -8.26
#